data_AF-A0A7Y9RK25-F1
#
_entry.id   AF-A0A7Y9RK25-F1
#
_cell.length_a   1.000
_cell.length_b   1.000
_cell.length_c   1.000
_cell.angle_alpha   90.00
_cell.angle_beta   90.00
_cell.angle_gamma   90.00
#
_symmetry.space_group_name_H-M   'P 1'
#
loop_
_entity.id
_entity.type
_entity.pdbx_description
1 polymer ?
#
loop_
_entity_poly.entity_id
_entity_poly.type
_entity_poly.pdbx_seq_one_letter_code
_entity_poly.pdbx_strand_id
1 'polypeptide(L)'
;MQHPVSAPLRMTAANYADRIGFSQLTRQAFEGVDLHPLRDQLLARIAAGTALAGEGLDLSLITQLLGDKDQGLAIQSEVLSFHQLFRTPSAAPKPGLRVLALAADIDMGGNTPIDFLLEGSDIELLTLYVVKGVGLPENLPEHDVAIVVASDSEECREALASIEQAAPHWPRPLLNRPDRIGNLDRDKLHRLLAGVPGLDIPATIHATRAQLSDLSRGQIACRDIAGELRFPMIARPRGSHAGVGLAKLNDAAALAAYLAERDEQDFFVARFVDYVNRDGLYRKYRLAMVDGKPYACHMAIADRWDIWYLNAYMAFSEEKRAEEAIFMRDFDHAFAARHGRALKEMSRRVGLDYFIVDCAENQDGELLVFEADNTAVVHNMDSPAVFPYKPPQMRKIFAAFSAMLSRYARAGEGSAA
;
A
#
# COMPACT_ATOMS: atom_id res chain seq x y z
N MET A 1 31.52 -1.51 -56.60
CA MET A 1 30.25 -1.65 -55.86
C MET A 1 30.42 -2.78 -54.86
N GLN A 2 30.72 -2.47 -53.60
CA GLN A 2 30.64 -3.41 -52.49
C GLN A 2 29.80 -2.71 -51.43
N HIS A 3 28.55 -3.14 -51.28
CA HIS A 3 27.73 -2.74 -50.15
C HIS A 3 28.18 -3.55 -48.93
N PRO A 4 28.43 -2.93 -47.76
CA PRO A 4 28.44 -3.67 -46.52
C PRO A 4 27.00 -4.01 -46.16
N VAL A 5 26.75 -5.29 -45.92
CA VAL A 5 25.53 -5.81 -45.33
C VAL A 5 25.45 -5.28 -43.89
N SER A 6 24.49 -4.39 -43.64
CA SER A 6 24.13 -3.95 -42.30
C SER A 6 23.73 -5.16 -41.47
N ALA A 7 24.47 -5.44 -40.39
CA ALA A 7 24.04 -6.36 -39.36
C ALA A 7 22.75 -5.81 -38.70
N PRO A 8 21.72 -6.63 -38.44
CA PRO A 8 20.58 -6.16 -37.69
C PRO A 8 21.00 -5.96 -36.22
N LEU A 9 20.76 -4.76 -35.69
CA LEU A 9 20.66 -4.52 -34.25
C LEU A 9 19.60 -5.47 -33.69
N ARG A 10 20.03 -6.61 -33.13
CA ARG A 10 19.18 -7.43 -32.27
C ARG A 10 19.05 -6.71 -30.93
N MET A 11 18.15 -5.72 -30.87
CA MET A 11 17.46 -5.43 -29.63
C MET A 11 16.58 -6.65 -29.36
N THR A 12 17.00 -7.55 -28.48
CA THR A 12 16.11 -8.57 -27.93
C THR A 12 15.05 -7.81 -27.12
N ALA A 13 13.92 -7.50 -27.75
CA ALA A 13 12.77 -6.97 -27.03
C ALA A 13 12.47 -7.90 -25.86
N ALA A 14 12.31 -7.33 -24.66
CA ALA A 14 11.96 -8.12 -23.48
C ALA A 14 10.67 -8.91 -23.79
N ASN A 15 10.67 -10.21 -23.50
CA ASN A 15 9.51 -11.07 -23.69
C ASN A 15 8.51 -10.82 -22.56
N TYR A 16 7.81 -9.69 -22.59
CA TYR A 16 6.71 -9.39 -21.68
C TYR A 16 5.39 -9.93 -22.22
N ALA A 17 4.42 -10.16 -21.33
CA ALA A 17 3.05 -10.48 -21.70
C ALA A 17 2.13 -9.30 -21.39
N ASP A 18 1.32 -8.90 -22.37
CA ASP A 18 0.31 -7.85 -22.19
C ASP A 18 -0.84 -8.32 -21.31
N ARG A 19 -1.33 -7.42 -20.47
CA ARG A 19 -2.48 -7.65 -19.59
C ARG A 19 -3.39 -6.43 -19.54
N ILE A 20 -4.62 -6.63 -19.08
CA ILE A 20 -5.61 -5.58 -18.77
C ILE A 20 -5.10 -4.74 -17.59
N GLY A 21 -4.56 -5.39 -16.56
CA GLY A 21 -3.92 -4.72 -15.43
C GLY A 21 -4.83 -4.50 -14.22
N PHE A 22 -4.21 -4.12 -13.11
CA PHE A 22 -4.86 -4.07 -11.81
C PHE A 22 -5.93 -2.97 -11.74
N SER A 23 -5.56 -1.75 -12.16
CA SER A 23 -6.41 -0.58 -12.03
C SER A 23 -7.72 -0.71 -12.81
N GLN A 24 -7.66 -1.24 -14.04
CA GLN A 24 -8.85 -1.42 -14.88
C GLN A 24 -9.82 -2.49 -14.34
N LEU A 25 -9.30 -3.65 -13.94
CA LEU A 25 -10.13 -4.75 -13.44
C LEU A 25 -10.75 -4.41 -12.08
N THR A 26 -9.98 -3.80 -11.17
CA THR A 26 -10.51 -3.35 -9.89
C THR A 26 -11.52 -2.22 -10.06
N ARG A 27 -11.33 -1.31 -11.03
CA ARG A 27 -12.33 -0.27 -11.35
C ARG A 27 -13.64 -0.86 -11.82
N GLN A 28 -13.60 -1.83 -12.73
CA GLN A 28 -14.81 -2.53 -13.18
C GLN A 28 -15.54 -3.19 -12.01
N ALA A 29 -14.82 -3.94 -11.16
CA ALA A 29 -15.40 -4.53 -9.96
C ALA A 29 -16.00 -3.48 -9.00
N PHE A 30 -15.27 -2.38 -8.77
CA PHE A 30 -15.70 -1.28 -7.90
C PHE A 30 -16.96 -0.57 -8.41
N GLU A 31 -17.08 -0.41 -9.73
CA GLU A 31 -18.25 0.19 -10.39
C GLU A 31 -19.44 -0.78 -10.53
N GLY A 32 -19.30 -2.02 -10.03
CA GLY A 32 -20.35 -3.04 -10.05
C GLY A 32 -20.51 -3.75 -11.39
N VAL A 33 -19.52 -3.67 -12.28
CA VAL A 33 -19.48 -4.46 -13.52
C VAL A 33 -19.31 -5.94 -13.16
N ASP A 34 -20.16 -6.78 -13.75
CA ASP A 34 -20.05 -8.23 -13.57
C ASP A 34 -18.81 -8.76 -14.32
N LEU A 35 -17.83 -9.27 -13.57
CA LEU A 35 -16.60 -9.84 -14.11
C LEU A 35 -16.72 -11.33 -14.53
N HIS A 36 -17.84 -12.01 -14.22
CA HIS A 36 -18.03 -13.42 -14.56
C HIS A 36 -17.89 -13.71 -16.07
N PRO A 37 -18.45 -12.88 -16.99
CA PRO A 37 -18.29 -13.12 -18.43
C PRO A 37 -16.83 -13.07 -18.89
N LEU A 38 -16.04 -12.12 -18.37
CA LEU A 38 -14.62 -12.01 -18.69
C LEU A 38 -13.84 -13.19 -18.11
N ARG A 39 -14.12 -13.57 -16.86
CA ARG A 39 -13.54 -14.78 -16.23
C ARG A 39 -13.79 -16.02 -17.08
N ASP A 40 -15.03 -16.25 -17.50
CA ASP A 40 -15.42 -17.44 -18.26
C ASP A 40 -14.78 -17.46 -19.65
N GLN A 41 -14.64 -16.30 -20.29
CA GLN A 41 -13.89 -16.16 -21.53
C GLN A 41 -12.40 -16.53 -21.36
N LEU A 42 -11.75 -16.05 -20.30
CA LEU A 42 -10.34 -16.37 -20.02
C LEU A 42 -10.16 -17.85 -19.69
N LEU A 43 -11.05 -18.44 -18.88
CA LEU A 43 -11.08 -19.87 -18.59
C LEU A 43 -11.22 -20.72 -19.86
N ALA A 44 -12.10 -20.33 -20.79
CA ALA A 44 -12.27 -21.04 -22.05
C ALA A 44 -10.99 -21.01 -22.90
N ARG A 45 -10.24 -19.90 -22.89
CA ARG A 45 -8.95 -19.79 -23.59
C ARG A 45 -7.86 -20.64 -22.96
N ILE A 46 -7.82 -20.73 -21.63
CA ILE A 46 -6.91 -21.63 -20.90
C ILE A 46 -7.24 -23.09 -21.26
N ALA A 47 -8.51 -23.48 -21.19
CA ALA A 47 -8.96 -24.83 -21.56
C ALA A 47 -8.63 -25.19 -23.02
N ALA A 48 -8.64 -24.21 -23.92
CA ALA A 48 -8.25 -24.38 -25.32
C ALA A 48 -6.72 -24.35 -25.55
N GLY A 49 -5.90 -24.08 -24.53
CA GLY A 49 -4.44 -23.94 -24.67
C GLY A 49 -4.01 -22.69 -25.48
N THR A 50 -4.85 -21.66 -25.53
CA THR A 50 -4.64 -20.43 -26.33
C THR A 50 -4.50 -19.17 -25.47
N ALA A 51 -4.49 -19.32 -24.15
CA ALA A 51 -4.30 -18.21 -23.23
C ALA A 51 -2.83 -17.75 -23.22
N LEU A 52 -2.62 -16.45 -23.23
CA LEU A 52 -1.32 -15.83 -23.00
C LEU A 52 -1.07 -15.69 -21.49
N ALA A 53 0.19 -15.53 -21.09
CA ALA A 53 0.54 -15.41 -19.67
C ALA A 53 -0.21 -14.24 -18.98
N GLY A 54 -0.33 -13.08 -19.64
CA GLY A 54 -1.02 -11.92 -19.08
C GLY A 54 -2.52 -12.15 -18.87
N GLU A 55 -3.15 -12.95 -19.74
CA GLU A 55 -4.54 -13.37 -19.60
C GLU A 55 -4.74 -14.32 -18.41
N GLY A 56 -3.77 -15.21 -18.17
CA GLY A 56 -3.75 -16.04 -16.95
C GLY A 56 -3.60 -15.19 -15.68
N LEU A 57 -2.74 -14.16 -15.71
CA LEU A 57 -2.55 -13.27 -14.57
C LEU A 57 -3.77 -12.37 -14.30
N ASP A 58 -4.47 -11.93 -15.34
CA ASP A 58 -5.75 -11.22 -15.18
C ASP A 58 -6.86 -12.14 -14.67
N LEU A 59 -6.90 -13.40 -15.10
CA LEU A 59 -7.82 -14.39 -14.53
C LEU A 59 -7.55 -14.57 -13.03
N SER A 60 -6.28 -14.72 -12.63
CA SER A 60 -5.91 -14.78 -11.22
C SER A 60 -6.47 -13.59 -10.43
N LEU A 61 -6.30 -12.37 -10.94
CA LEU A 61 -6.81 -11.16 -10.29
C LEU A 61 -8.34 -11.15 -10.22
N ILE A 62 -9.04 -11.49 -11.30
CA ILE A 62 -10.51 -11.53 -11.33
C ILE A 62 -11.04 -12.54 -10.30
N THR A 63 -10.43 -13.73 -10.22
CA THR A 63 -10.82 -14.77 -9.25
C THR A 63 -10.66 -14.27 -7.80
N GLN A 64 -9.57 -13.55 -7.49
CA GLN A 64 -9.39 -12.91 -6.18
C GLN A 64 -10.42 -11.81 -5.91
N LEU A 65 -10.73 -10.96 -6.90
CA LEU A 65 -11.75 -9.90 -6.79
C LEU A 65 -13.16 -10.47 -6.56
N LEU A 66 -13.44 -11.67 -7.08
CA LEU A 66 -14.70 -12.39 -6.86
C LEU A 66 -14.74 -13.16 -5.52
N GLY A 67 -13.68 -13.09 -4.72
CA GLY A 67 -13.63 -13.62 -3.35
C GLY A 67 -12.96 -14.98 -3.19
N ASP A 68 -12.45 -15.60 -4.27
CA ASP A 68 -11.72 -16.86 -4.19
C ASP A 68 -10.20 -16.61 -4.21
N LYS A 69 -9.66 -16.21 -3.05
CA LYS A 69 -8.25 -15.88 -2.89
C LYS A 69 -7.34 -17.09 -3.21
N ASP A 70 -7.69 -18.27 -2.71
CA ASP A 70 -6.84 -19.46 -2.82
C ASP A 70 -6.75 -19.94 -4.27
N GLN A 71 -7.87 -20.00 -5.00
CA GLN A 71 -7.85 -20.34 -6.41
C GLN A 71 -7.11 -19.29 -7.24
N GLY A 72 -7.32 -18.00 -6.94
CA GLY A 72 -6.61 -16.92 -7.60
C GLY A 72 -5.09 -17.02 -7.44
N LEU A 73 -4.60 -17.34 -6.24
CA LEU A 73 -3.18 -17.56 -5.98
C LEU A 73 -2.62 -18.82 -6.66
N ALA A 74 -3.41 -19.89 -6.76
CA ALA A 74 -3.02 -21.08 -7.50
C ALA A 74 -2.79 -20.78 -8.99
N ILE A 75 -3.72 -20.04 -9.62
CA ILE A 75 -3.58 -19.59 -11.02
C ILE A 75 -2.36 -18.67 -11.17
N GLN A 76 -2.13 -17.74 -10.23
CA GLN A 76 -0.95 -16.87 -10.25
C GLN A 76 0.33 -17.69 -10.24
N SER A 77 0.44 -18.65 -9.31
CA SER A 77 1.63 -19.48 -9.14
C SER A 77 1.93 -20.30 -10.40
N GLU A 78 0.90 -20.84 -11.05
CA GLU A 78 1.05 -21.57 -12.31
C GLU A 78 1.58 -20.65 -13.42
N VAL A 79 1.00 -19.47 -13.60
CA VAL A 79 1.46 -18.49 -14.61
C VAL A 79 2.90 -18.05 -14.35
N LEU A 80 3.22 -17.72 -13.10
CA LEU A 80 4.54 -17.24 -12.70
C LEU A 80 5.63 -18.31 -12.80
N SER A 81 5.26 -19.60 -12.85
CA SER A 81 6.22 -20.70 -13.06
C SER A 81 6.85 -20.70 -14.45
N PHE A 82 6.22 -20.05 -15.44
CA PHE A 82 6.73 -19.98 -16.82
C PHE A 82 6.84 -18.55 -17.37
N HIS A 83 6.32 -17.53 -16.68
CA HIS A 83 6.39 -16.13 -17.15
C HIS A 83 6.35 -15.11 -16.00
N GLN A 84 7.37 -14.25 -15.86
CA GLN A 84 7.50 -13.30 -14.74
C GLN A 84 7.28 -11.82 -15.11
N LEU A 85 7.31 -11.45 -16.40
CA LEU A 85 7.31 -10.05 -16.85
C LEU A 85 6.02 -9.69 -17.59
N PHE A 86 5.28 -8.72 -17.07
CA PHE A 86 3.99 -8.30 -17.61
C PHE A 86 4.00 -6.82 -17.92
N ARG A 87 3.23 -6.42 -18.94
CA ARG A 87 3.07 -5.02 -19.32
C ARG A 87 1.62 -4.59 -19.16
N THR A 88 1.41 -3.48 -18.45
CA THR A 88 0.18 -2.69 -18.58
C THR A 88 0.43 -1.61 -19.64
N PRO A 89 -0.30 -1.61 -20.77
CA PRO A 89 -0.08 -0.65 -21.85
C PRO A 89 -0.32 0.80 -21.40
N SER A 90 0.58 1.72 -21.80
CA SER A 90 0.37 3.16 -21.59
C SER A 90 -0.70 3.72 -22.52
N ALA A 91 -1.25 4.90 -22.21
CA ALA A 91 -2.23 5.56 -23.08
C ALA A 91 -1.65 6.00 -24.43
N ALA A 92 -0.33 6.21 -24.50
CA ALA A 92 0.37 6.63 -25.71
C ALA A 92 0.99 5.42 -26.45
N PRO A 93 0.98 5.41 -27.80
CA PRO A 93 1.64 4.35 -28.58
C PRO A 93 3.15 4.25 -28.36
N LYS A 94 3.80 5.37 -28.00
CA LYS A 94 5.20 5.44 -27.61
C LYS A 94 5.26 6.03 -26.20
N PRO A 95 5.77 5.30 -25.20
CA PRO A 95 5.86 5.82 -23.85
C PRO A 95 6.90 6.92 -23.75
N GLY A 96 6.62 7.92 -22.92
CA GLY A 96 7.57 8.97 -22.53
C GLY A 96 8.56 8.49 -21.45
N LEU A 97 8.21 7.43 -20.72
CA LEU A 97 8.99 6.82 -19.65
C LEU A 97 8.60 5.35 -19.48
N ARG A 98 9.56 4.49 -19.13
CA ARG A 98 9.34 3.10 -18.71
C ARG A 98 9.65 2.91 -17.24
N VAL A 99 8.66 2.43 -16.49
CA VAL A 99 8.80 2.08 -15.07
C VAL A 99 8.81 0.56 -14.92
N LEU A 100 9.77 0.04 -14.17
CA LEU A 100 9.83 -1.35 -13.77
C LEU A 100 9.39 -1.50 -12.30
N ALA A 101 8.20 -2.04 -12.08
CA ALA A 101 7.72 -2.43 -10.75
C ALA A 101 8.26 -3.82 -10.37
N LEU A 102 8.94 -3.90 -9.23
CA LEU A 102 9.42 -5.16 -8.65
C LEU A 102 8.40 -5.65 -7.62
N ALA A 103 7.63 -6.66 -8.02
CA ALA A 103 6.53 -7.22 -7.24
C ALA A 103 6.91 -8.58 -6.63
N ALA A 104 6.25 -8.95 -5.53
CA ALA A 104 6.27 -10.31 -5.00
C ALA A 104 5.09 -11.13 -5.55
N ASP A 105 5.24 -12.44 -5.57
CA ASP A 105 4.21 -13.45 -5.84
C ASP A 105 3.24 -13.61 -4.65
N ILE A 106 2.49 -12.54 -4.39
CA ILE A 106 1.54 -12.42 -3.29
C ILE A 106 0.14 -12.04 -3.83
N ASP A 107 -0.86 -12.12 -2.96
CA ASP A 107 -2.22 -11.73 -3.29
C ASP A 107 -2.33 -10.26 -3.71
N MET A 108 -3.49 -9.92 -4.28
CA MET A 108 -3.76 -8.61 -4.88
C MET A 108 -3.53 -7.42 -3.92
N GLY A 109 -3.56 -7.60 -2.60
CA GLY A 109 -3.30 -6.56 -1.61
C GLY A 109 -1.84 -6.44 -1.16
N GLY A 110 -0.97 -7.38 -1.56
CA GLY A 110 0.42 -7.48 -1.09
C GLY A 110 1.45 -6.71 -1.93
N ASN A 111 1.02 -6.10 -3.04
CA ASN A 111 1.85 -5.21 -3.85
C ASN A 111 1.17 -3.85 -3.99
N THR A 112 1.97 -2.78 -4.01
CA THR A 112 1.50 -1.42 -4.25
C THR A 112 0.92 -1.32 -5.66
N PRO A 113 -0.38 -0.98 -5.83
CA PRO A 113 -1.01 -0.94 -7.15
C PRO A 113 -0.71 0.40 -7.84
N ILE A 114 0.56 0.65 -8.18
CA ILE A 114 1.01 1.91 -8.81
C ILE A 114 0.36 2.14 -10.18
N ASP A 115 -0.24 1.12 -10.77
CA ASP A 115 -1.04 1.22 -12.00
C ASP A 115 -2.21 2.23 -11.85
N PHE A 116 -2.77 2.41 -10.64
CA PHE A 116 -3.74 3.48 -10.38
C PHE A 116 -3.12 4.88 -10.48
N LEU A 117 -1.87 5.02 -10.04
CA LEU A 117 -1.16 6.31 -10.01
C LEU A 117 -0.71 6.74 -11.41
N LEU A 118 -0.61 5.79 -12.33
CA LEU A 118 -0.18 6.00 -13.71
C LEU A 118 -1.34 6.17 -14.70
N GLU A 119 -2.60 6.09 -14.23
CA GLU A 119 -3.79 6.21 -15.08
C GLU A 119 -3.77 7.51 -15.91
N GLY A 120 -3.90 7.36 -17.24
CA GLY A 120 -3.93 8.48 -18.18
C GLY A 120 -2.56 9.13 -18.45
N SER A 121 -1.47 8.59 -17.91
CA SER A 121 -0.11 9.03 -18.23
C SER A 121 0.44 8.35 -19.49
N ASP A 122 1.54 8.89 -20.02
CA ASP A 122 2.35 8.31 -21.10
C ASP A 122 3.45 7.37 -20.57
N ILE A 123 3.34 6.93 -19.31
CA ILE A 123 4.31 6.04 -18.65
C ILE A 123 3.90 4.59 -18.92
N GLU A 124 4.82 3.78 -19.45
CA GLU A 124 4.65 2.34 -19.61
C GLU A 124 5.06 1.63 -18.32
N LEU A 125 4.16 0.77 -17.81
CA LEU A 125 4.42 -0.03 -16.62
C LEU A 125 4.79 -1.46 -17.03
N LEU A 126 6.00 -1.87 -16.64
CA LEU A 126 6.43 -3.24 -16.63
C LEU A 126 6.40 -3.75 -15.19
N THR A 127 5.72 -4.86 -14.94
CA THR A 127 5.70 -5.52 -13.63
C THR A 127 6.48 -6.81 -13.73
N LEU A 128 7.58 -6.91 -12.97
CA LEU A 128 8.38 -8.10 -12.82
C LEU A 128 8.12 -8.73 -11.46
N TYR A 129 7.59 -9.95 -11.47
CA TYR A 129 7.38 -10.74 -10.27
C TYR A 129 8.68 -11.45 -9.87
N VAL A 130 9.20 -11.13 -8.69
CA VAL A 130 10.35 -11.79 -8.07
C VAL A 130 9.82 -12.99 -7.29
N VAL A 131 9.79 -14.14 -7.97
CA VAL A 131 9.16 -15.36 -7.46
C VAL A 131 10.08 -16.05 -6.45
N LYS A 132 9.49 -16.55 -5.37
CA LYS A 132 10.18 -17.34 -4.35
C LYS A 132 10.95 -18.53 -4.97
N GLY A 133 12.24 -18.64 -4.64
CA GLY A 133 13.12 -19.71 -5.14
C GLY A 133 13.61 -19.55 -6.60
N VAL A 134 13.06 -18.59 -7.36
CA VAL A 134 13.49 -18.28 -8.73
C VAL A 134 14.33 -16.99 -8.76
N GLY A 135 13.87 -15.96 -8.07
CA GLY A 135 14.56 -14.66 -7.99
C GLY A 135 14.38 -13.79 -9.23
N LEU A 136 15.37 -12.91 -9.47
CA LEU A 136 15.41 -12.00 -10.61
C LEU A 136 15.95 -12.70 -11.87
N PRO A 137 15.44 -12.37 -13.07
CA PRO A 137 16.00 -12.88 -14.32
C PRO A 137 17.41 -12.32 -14.55
N GLU A 138 18.24 -13.08 -15.27
CA GLU A 138 19.62 -12.66 -15.61
C GLU A 138 19.65 -11.34 -16.40
N ASN A 139 18.70 -11.16 -17.31
CA ASN A 139 18.56 -9.95 -18.12
C ASN A 139 17.30 -9.18 -17.69
N LEU A 140 17.50 -7.97 -17.18
CA LEU A 140 16.40 -7.06 -16.87
C LEU A 140 15.85 -6.42 -18.16
N PRO A 141 14.54 -6.13 -18.24
CA PRO A 141 14.00 -5.34 -19.34
C PRO A 141 14.58 -3.92 -19.31
N GLU A 142 14.69 -3.28 -20.47
CA GLU A 142 15.01 -1.85 -20.55
C GLU A 142 13.97 -1.02 -19.80
N HIS A 143 14.44 -0.20 -18.88
CA HIS A 143 13.62 0.70 -18.06
C HIS A 143 14.42 1.96 -17.72
N ASP A 144 13.70 3.02 -17.35
CA ASP A 144 14.30 4.30 -16.98
C ASP A 144 14.40 4.47 -15.45
N VAL A 145 13.45 3.87 -14.73
CA VAL A 145 13.38 3.85 -13.27
C VAL A 145 12.72 2.55 -12.79
N ALA A 146 13.20 2.00 -11.67
CA ALA A 146 12.58 0.86 -11.01
C ALA A 146 11.98 1.29 -9.66
N ILE A 147 10.93 0.62 -9.22
CA ILE A 147 10.31 0.82 -7.91
C ILE A 147 9.92 -0.52 -7.31
N VAL A 148 10.28 -0.74 -6.04
CA VAL A 148 9.81 -1.93 -5.32
C VAL A 148 8.39 -1.69 -4.83
N VAL A 149 7.48 -2.56 -5.25
CA VAL A 149 6.05 -2.49 -4.88
C VAL A 149 5.63 -3.57 -3.89
N ALA A 150 6.46 -4.60 -3.68
CA ALA A 150 6.22 -5.63 -2.68
C ALA A 150 6.12 -5.06 -1.25
N SER A 151 5.19 -5.58 -0.45
CA SER A 151 5.01 -5.19 0.96
C SER A 151 6.16 -5.66 1.87
N ASP A 152 6.18 -5.20 3.12
CA ASP A 152 7.07 -5.70 4.17
C ASP A 152 6.58 -6.99 4.85
N SER A 153 5.57 -7.67 4.29
CA SER A 153 5.00 -8.89 4.87
C SER A 153 5.99 -10.05 4.88
N GLU A 154 5.69 -11.07 5.70
CA GLU A 154 6.50 -12.29 5.82
C GLU A 154 6.65 -12.99 4.46
N GLU A 155 5.56 -13.06 3.71
CA GLU A 155 5.49 -13.69 2.39
C GLU A 155 6.39 -12.99 1.37
N CYS A 156 6.54 -11.66 1.48
CA CYS A 156 7.40 -10.86 0.59
C CYS A 156 8.89 -10.92 0.96
N ARG A 157 9.28 -11.52 2.09
CA ARG A 157 10.67 -11.44 2.61
C ARG A 157 11.72 -11.94 1.62
N GLU A 158 11.48 -13.07 0.96
CA GLU A 158 12.45 -13.65 0.01
C GLU A 158 12.59 -12.81 -1.27
N ALA A 159 11.48 -12.26 -1.77
CA ALA A 159 11.48 -11.33 -2.90
C ALA A 159 12.26 -10.05 -2.54
N LEU A 160 11.97 -9.45 -1.39
CA LEU A 160 12.69 -8.26 -0.88
C LEU A 160 14.19 -8.54 -0.70
N ALA A 161 14.56 -9.69 -0.14
CA ALA A 161 15.96 -10.07 0.03
C ALA A 161 16.69 -10.22 -1.32
N SER A 162 16.04 -10.81 -2.32
CA SER A 162 16.59 -10.96 -3.67
C SER A 162 16.80 -9.60 -4.34
N ILE A 163 15.85 -8.67 -4.17
CA ILE A 163 15.97 -7.30 -4.69
C ILE A 163 17.08 -6.54 -3.95
N GLU A 164 17.19 -6.66 -2.63
CA GLU A 164 18.23 -5.97 -1.84
C GLU A 164 19.63 -6.43 -2.26
N GLN A 165 19.81 -7.73 -2.56
CA GLN A 165 21.08 -8.24 -3.07
C GLN A 165 21.47 -7.65 -4.42
N ALA A 166 20.49 -7.36 -5.29
CA ALA A 166 20.71 -6.75 -6.60
C ALA A 166 20.86 -5.21 -6.52
N ALA A 167 20.30 -4.56 -5.49
CA ALA A 167 20.21 -3.10 -5.38
C ALA A 167 21.54 -2.34 -5.55
N PRO A 168 22.71 -2.80 -5.03
CA PRO A 168 23.98 -2.10 -5.23
C PRO A 168 24.46 -2.04 -6.68
N HIS A 169 23.99 -2.96 -7.53
CA HIS A 169 24.38 -3.08 -8.94
C HIS A 169 23.20 -2.81 -9.89
N TRP A 170 22.10 -2.26 -9.36
CA TRP A 170 20.93 -1.99 -10.18
C TRP A 170 21.27 -0.91 -11.24
N PRO A 171 20.95 -1.14 -12.53
CA PRO A 171 21.45 -0.29 -13.62
C PRO A 171 20.79 1.10 -13.70
N ARG A 172 19.72 1.32 -12.96
CA ARG A 172 18.87 2.52 -12.99
C ARG A 172 18.54 2.97 -11.56
N PRO A 173 17.94 4.16 -11.36
CA PRO A 173 17.41 4.52 -10.05
C PRO A 173 16.40 3.47 -9.55
N LEU A 174 16.60 2.99 -8.31
CA LEU A 174 15.72 2.04 -7.63
C LEU A 174 15.03 2.73 -6.45
N LEU A 175 13.73 2.97 -6.59
CA LEU A 175 12.88 3.62 -5.60
C LEU A 175 12.32 2.61 -4.61
N ASN A 176 11.97 3.10 -3.41
CA ASN A 176 11.45 2.29 -2.31
C ASN A 176 12.33 1.07 -2.02
N ARG A 177 13.63 1.29 -1.80
CA ARG A 177 14.57 0.18 -1.57
C ARG A 177 14.11 -0.76 -0.44
N PRO A 178 14.36 -2.08 -0.54
CA PRO A 178 13.92 -3.06 0.46
C PRO A 178 14.41 -2.77 1.89
N ASP A 179 15.65 -2.29 2.04
CA ASP A 179 16.21 -1.87 3.33
C ASP A 179 15.37 -0.81 4.06
N ARG A 180 14.60 -0.01 3.31
CA ARG A 180 13.71 1.03 3.83
C ARG A 180 12.26 0.60 3.93
N ILE A 181 11.79 -0.32 3.08
CA ILE A 181 10.42 -0.85 3.17
C ILE A 181 10.18 -1.48 4.54
N GLY A 182 11.17 -2.21 5.06
CA GLY A 182 11.10 -2.80 6.39
C GLY A 182 10.99 -1.79 7.55
N ASN A 183 11.09 -0.48 7.32
CA ASN A 183 10.83 0.55 8.33
C ASN A 183 9.34 0.76 8.63
N LEU A 184 8.45 0.25 7.77
CA LEU A 184 7.00 0.39 7.89
C LEU A 184 6.38 -0.57 8.91
N ASP A 185 7.09 -1.66 9.25
CA ASP A 185 6.76 -2.53 10.36
C ASP A 185 6.48 -1.72 11.63
N ARG A 186 5.38 -2.02 12.34
CA ARG A 186 4.85 -1.17 13.41
C ARG A 186 5.86 -0.91 14.53
N ASP A 187 6.64 -1.92 14.90
CA ASP A 187 7.61 -1.81 15.99
C ASP A 187 8.82 -0.96 15.57
N LYS A 188 9.25 -1.10 14.32
CA LYS A 188 10.32 -0.25 13.75
C LYS A 188 9.83 1.17 13.50
N LEU A 189 8.62 1.36 12.95
CA LEU A 189 8.01 2.65 12.69
C LEU A 189 7.88 3.46 13.97
N HIS A 190 7.35 2.86 15.04
CA HIS A 190 7.31 3.50 16.36
C HIS A 190 8.71 3.94 16.81
N ARG A 191 9.72 3.04 16.76
CA ARG A 191 11.10 3.40 17.16
C ARG A 191 11.72 4.51 16.31
N LEU A 192 11.41 4.53 15.01
CA LEU A 192 11.88 5.57 14.10
C LEU A 192 11.22 6.91 14.41
N LEU A 193 9.92 6.94 14.69
CA LEU A 193 9.14 8.17 14.84
C LEU A 193 9.04 8.67 16.28
N ALA A 194 9.37 7.85 17.27
CA ALA A 194 9.39 8.25 18.67
C ALA A 194 10.24 9.52 18.88
N GLY A 195 9.69 10.45 19.67
CA GLY A 195 10.34 11.71 20.01
C GLY A 195 10.36 12.77 18.90
N VAL A 196 9.64 12.57 17.78
CA VAL A 196 9.40 13.65 16.81
C VAL A 196 8.46 14.69 17.43
N PRO A 197 8.86 15.97 17.57
CA PRO A 197 7.99 16.98 18.16
C PRO A 197 6.70 17.20 17.36
N GLY A 198 5.55 17.15 18.04
CA GLY A 198 4.22 17.31 17.43
C GLY A 198 3.71 16.08 16.70
N LEU A 199 4.30 14.91 16.96
CA LEU A 199 3.86 13.61 16.45
C LEU A 199 3.64 12.66 17.63
N ASP A 200 2.46 12.06 17.67
CA ASP A 200 2.12 10.98 18.60
C ASP A 200 2.07 9.65 17.85
N ILE A 201 2.77 8.64 18.34
CA ILE A 201 2.71 7.27 17.80
C ILE A 201 2.79 6.28 18.97
N PRO A 202 1.69 5.58 19.28
CA PRO A 202 1.70 4.52 20.28
C PRO A 202 2.65 3.40 19.90
N ALA A 203 3.36 2.85 20.88
CA ALA A 203 4.10 1.62 20.72
C ALA A 203 3.12 0.48 20.47
N THR A 204 3.36 -0.28 19.41
CA THR A 204 2.74 -1.59 19.23
C THR A 204 3.58 -2.60 20.01
N ILE A 205 2.97 -3.29 20.97
CA ILE A 205 3.66 -4.17 21.89
C ILE A 205 3.16 -5.59 21.69
N HIS A 206 4.08 -6.53 21.49
CA HIS A 206 3.74 -7.95 21.57
C HIS A 206 3.47 -8.35 23.02
N ALA A 207 2.30 -8.96 23.25
CA ALA A 207 1.91 -9.52 24.54
C ALA A 207 1.33 -10.92 24.35
N THR A 208 1.76 -11.85 25.20
CA THR A 208 1.21 -13.22 25.22
C THR A 208 -0.13 -13.25 25.95
N ARG A 209 -0.95 -14.25 25.64
CA ARG A 209 -2.19 -14.54 26.37
C ARG A 209 -1.95 -14.70 27.87
N ALA A 210 -0.84 -15.31 28.27
CA ALA A 210 -0.46 -15.48 29.67
C ALA A 210 -0.28 -14.13 30.37
N GLN A 211 0.53 -13.23 29.79
CA GLN A 211 0.71 -11.86 30.32
C GLN A 211 -0.62 -11.10 30.40
N LEU A 212 -1.46 -11.18 29.36
CA LEU A 212 -2.76 -10.51 29.36
C LEU A 212 -3.74 -11.10 30.38
N SER A 213 -3.66 -12.41 30.64
CA SER A 213 -4.46 -13.08 31.69
C SER A 213 -3.98 -12.72 33.10
N ASP A 214 -2.67 -12.58 33.30
CA ASP A 214 -2.12 -12.10 34.57
C ASP A 214 -2.50 -10.64 34.81
N LEU A 215 -2.48 -9.82 33.76
CA LEU A 215 -2.93 -8.43 33.80
C LEU A 215 -4.44 -8.33 34.12
N SER A 216 -5.28 -9.16 33.50
CA SER A 216 -6.72 -9.15 33.74
C SER A 216 -7.10 -9.60 35.16
N ARG A 217 -6.25 -10.42 35.80
CA ARG A 217 -6.36 -10.83 37.20
C ARG A 217 -5.68 -9.87 38.19
N GLY A 218 -5.04 -8.81 37.72
CA GLY A 218 -4.31 -7.86 38.55
C GLY A 218 -3.02 -8.43 39.18
N GLN A 219 -2.48 -9.52 38.63
CA GLN A 219 -1.23 -10.13 39.10
C GLN A 219 0.00 -9.38 38.60
N ILE A 220 -0.13 -8.72 37.44
CA ILE A 220 0.85 -7.75 36.92
C ILE A 220 0.13 -6.45 36.56
N ALA A 221 0.88 -5.36 36.45
CA ALA A 221 0.41 -4.07 35.96
C ALA A 221 0.76 -3.90 34.47
N CYS A 222 0.08 -2.96 33.78
CA CYS A 222 0.36 -2.67 32.37
C CYS A 222 1.84 -2.33 32.12
N ARG A 223 2.46 -1.61 33.06
CA ARG A 223 3.89 -1.23 33.02
C ARG A 223 4.86 -2.42 33.01
N ASP A 224 4.43 -3.57 33.53
CA ASP A 224 5.23 -4.80 33.55
C ASP A 224 5.26 -5.47 32.16
N ILE A 225 4.31 -5.12 31.28
CA ILE A 225 4.32 -5.47 29.86
C ILE A 225 5.10 -4.39 29.07
N ALA A 226 4.71 -3.12 29.20
CA ALA A 226 5.42 -1.99 28.59
C ALA A 226 5.16 -0.68 29.34
N GLY A 227 6.18 0.17 29.46
CA GLY A 227 6.12 1.39 30.29
C GLY A 227 5.02 2.39 29.92
N GLU A 228 4.66 2.50 28.64
CA GLU A 228 3.58 3.38 28.18
C GLU A 228 2.21 2.72 28.08
N LEU A 229 2.10 1.42 28.35
CA LEU A 229 0.83 0.71 28.27
C LEU A 229 -0.05 1.08 29.47
N ARG A 230 -1.31 1.38 29.20
CA ARG A 230 -2.35 1.68 30.20
C ARG A 230 -3.72 1.46 29.60
N PHE A 231 -4.72 1.24 30.46
CA PHE A 231 -6.11 1.30 30.06
C PHE A 231 -6.58 2.76 29.85
N PRO A 232 -7.51 3.03 28.91
CA PRO A 232 -7.96 2.11 27.88
C PRO A 232 -6.82 1.73 26.92
N MET A 233 -6.81 0.47 26.46
CA MET A 233 -5.84 -0.04 25.49
C MET A 233 -6.56 -0.66 24.30
N ILE A 234 -5.88 -0.75 23.16
CA ILE A 234 -6.31 -1.55 22.02
C ILE A 234 -5.59 -2.90 22.04
N ALA A 235 -6.31 -3.96 21.71
CA ALA A 235 -5.75 -5.30 21.55
C ALA A 235 -6.20 -5.89 20.21
N ARG A 236 -5.31 -6.63 19.56
CA ARG A 236 -5.58 -7.35 18.31
C ARG A 236 -4.78 -8.66 18.27
N PRO A 237 -5.35 -9.80 17.86
CA PRO A 237 -4.58 -11.03 17.68
C PRO A 237 -3.47 -10.85 16.63
N ARG A 238 -2.30 -11.44 16.87
CA ARG A 238 -1.21 -11.43 15.91
C ARG A 238 -1.62 -12.24 14.66
N GLY A 239 -1.27 -11.72 13.47
CA GLY A 239 -1.62 -12.36 12.18
C GLY A 239 -3.05 -12.08 11.69
N SER A 240 -3.85 -11.32 12.45
CA SER A 240 -5.15 -10.84 11.96
C SER A 240 -4.99 -9.63 11.04
N HIS A 241 -5.86 -9.50 10.04
CA HIS A 241 -5.90 -8.37 9.10
C HIS A 241 -7.29 -7.71 9.11
N ALA A 242 -7.41 -6.53 8.49
CA ALA A 242 -8.68 -5.83 8.30
C ALA A 242 -9.53 -5.67 9.58
N GLY A 243 -8.89 -5.35 10.72
CA GLY A 243 -9.57 -5.10 11.99
C GLY A 243 -10.19 -6.34 12.66
N VAL A 244 -9.99 -7.55 12.13
CA VAL A 244 -10.50 -8.78 12.74
C VAL A 244 -9.92 -8.92 14.15
N GLY A 245 -10.81 -9.01 15.12
CA GLY A 245 -10.44 -9.11 16.53
C GLY A 245 -9.88 -7.82 17.14
N LEU A 246 -9.84 -6.68 16.44
CA LEU A 246 -9.43 -5.44 17.07
C LEU A 246 -10.48 -5.00 18.11
N ALA A 247 -10.05 -4.69 19.33
CA ALA A 247 -10.95 -4.21 20.39
C ALA A 247 -10.29 -3.12 21.24
N LYS A 248 -11.12 -2.18 21.71
CA LYS A 248 -10.76 -1.23 22.77
C LYS A 248 -11.21 -1.81 24.12
N LEU A 249 -10.26 -1.95 25.03
CA LEU A 249 -10.43 -2.53 26.35
C LEU A 249 -10.31 -1.41 27.38
N ASN A 250 -11.38 -1.14 28.11
CA ASN A 250 -11.43 -0.01 29.05
C ASN A 250 -10.79 -0.34 30.41
N ASP A 251 -10.73 -1.61 30.78
CA ASP A 251 -10.24 -2.08 32.06
C ASP A 251 -9.88 -3.59 32.02
N ALA A 252 -9.44 -4.11 33.16
CA ALA A 252 -9.08 -5.52 33.34
C ALA A 252 -10.26 -6.49 33.12
N ALA A 253 -11.50 -6.08 33.44
CA ALA A 253 -12.68 -6.91 33.25
C ALA A 253 -13.02 -7.05 31.76
N ALA A 254 -12.94 -5.95 31.00
CA ALA A 254 -13.06 -5.95 29.55
C ALA A 254 -11.98 -6.81 28.89
N LEU A 255 -10.74 -6.77 29.39
CA LEU A 255 -9.66 -7.65 28.92
C LEU A 255 -9.97 -9.14 29.19
N ALA A 256 -10.46 -9.48 30.39
CA ALA A 256 -10.84 -10.86 30.70
C ALA A 256 -11.95 -11.38 29.77
N ALA A 257 -12.99 -10.58 29.53
CA ALA A 257 -14.08 -10.93 28.62
C ALA A 257 -13.57 -11.13 27.19
N TYR A 258 -12.75 -10.21 26.70
CA TYR A 258 -12.11 -10.30 25.37
C TYR A 258 -11.27 -11.57 25.19
N LEU A 259 -10.50 -11.98 26.21
CA LEU A 259 -9.70 -13.21 26.15
C LEU A 259 -10.57 -14.47 26.18
N ALA A 260 -11.72 -14.44 26.85
CA ALA A 260 -12.61 -15.61 26.96
C ALA A 260 -13.26 -16.00 25.63
N GLU A 261 -13.40 -15.05 24.70
CA GLU A 261 -13.99 -15.27 23.37
C GLU A 261 -12.97 -15.71 22.31
N ARG A 262 -11.73 -16.02 22.73
CA ARG A 262 -10.59 -16.11 21.82
C ARG A 262 -9.63 -17.22 22.19
N ASP A 263 -9.01 -17.79 21.17
CA ASP A 263 -8.09 -18.93 21.29
C ASP A 263 -6.63 -18.54 20.99
N GLU A 264 -6.40 -17.36 20.43
CA GLU A 264 -5.06 -16.90 20.06
C GLU A 264 -4.16 -16.72 21.29
N GLN A 265 -2.86 -16.98 21.07
CA GLN A 265 -1.84 -16.96 22.12
C GLN A 265 -0.99 -15.68 22.11
N ASP A 266 -0.99 -14.96 21.00
CA ASP A 266 -0.16 -13.77 20.79
C ASP A 266 -1.02 -12.60 20.32
N PHE A 267 -0.78 -11.44 20.94
CA PHE A 267 -1.53 -10.22 20.69
C PHE A 267 -0.57 -9.06 20.45
N PHE A 268 -1.03 -8.10 19.65
CA PHE A 268 -0.52 -6.75 19.67
C PHE A 268 -1.41 -5.91 20.58
N VAL A 269 -0.79 -5.23 21.55
CA VAL A 269 -1.44 -4.25 22.40
C VAL A 269 -0.77 -2.90 22.25
N ALA A 270 -1.59 -1.85 22.30
CA ALA A 270 -1.11 -0.48 22.30
C ALA A 270 -2.02 0.33 23.21
N ARG A 271 -1.48 1.41 23.76
CA ARG A 271 -2.29 2.36 24.50
C ARG A 271 -3.37 2.96 23.58
N PHE A 272 -4.60 3.13 24.08
CA PHE A 272 -5.59 3.89 23.31
C PHE A 272 -5.27 5.38 23.41
N VAL A 273 -5.36 6.07 22.28
CA VAL A 273 -5.26 7.53 22.19
C VAL A 273 -6.63 8.03 21.79
N ASP A 274 -7.23 8.83 22.64
CA ASP A 274 -8.50 9.45 22.31
C ASP A 274 -8.25 10.64 21.36
N TYR A 275 -8.81 10.54 20.17
CA TYR A 275 -8.71 11.54 19.11
C TYR A 275 -10.09 12.00 18.66
N VAL A 276 -11.11 11.83 19.51
CA VAL A 276 -12.43 12.40 19.28
C VAL A 276 -12.33 13.93 19.23
N ASN A 277 -12.98 14.53 18.24
CA ASN A 277 -13.07 15.99 18.16
C ASN A 277 -14.20 16.50 19.07
N ARG A 278 -14.30 17.84 19.19
CA ARG A 278 -15.27 18.52 20.06
C ARG A 278 -16.74 18.21 19.75
N ASP A 279 -17.05 17.76 18.54
CA ASP A 279 -18.40 17.37 18.12
C ASP A 279 -18.74 15.92 18.48
N GLY A 280 -17.83 15.19 19.12
CA GLY A 280 -18.02 13.78 19.48
C GLY A 280 -17.74 12.80 18.34
N LEU A 281 -17.24 13.27 17.18
CA LEU A 281 -16.88 12.44 16.05
C LEU A 281 -15.35 12.31 15.91
N TYR A 282 -14.92 11.17 15.40
CA TYR A 282 -13.53 10.86 15.10
C TYR A 282 -13.22 11.18 13.63
N ARG A 283 -12.01 11.68 13.36
CA ARG A 283 -11.49 11.86 12.00
C ARG A 283 -10.22 11.05 11.76
N LYS A 284 -10.25 10.20 10.74
CA LYS A 284 -9.09 9.51 10.21
C LYS A 284 -8.73 10.09 8.85
N TYR A 285 -7.46 10.44 8.68
CA TYR A 285 -6.90 10.95 7.44
C TYR A 285 -5.98 9.89 6.82
N ARG A 286 -6.08 9.70 5.51
CA ARG A 286 -5.07 8.98 4.73
C ARG A 286 -4.28 9.97 3.90
N LEU A 287 -2.96 9.91 4.01
CA LEU A 287 -2.02 10.75 3.28
C LEU A 287 -1.14 9.90 2.38
N ALA A 288 -0.86 10.36 1.17
CA ALA A 288 0.23 9.86 0.35
C ALA A 288 1.46 10.73 0.56
N MET A 289 2.58 10.11 0.92
CA MET A 289 3.89 10.73 0.95
C MET A 289 4.55 10.44 -0.40
N VAL A 290 4.72 11.47 -1.22
CA VAL A 290 5.37 11.37 -2.52
C VAL A 290 6.60 12.27 -2.49
N ASP A 291 7.78 11.67 -2.53
CA ASP A 291 9.06 12.36 -2.57
C ASP A 291 9.22 13.40 -1.45
N GLY A 292 8.93 12.98 -0.22
CA GLY A 292 9.01 13.87 0.95
C GLY A 292 7.80 14.78 1.17
N LYS A 293 6.89 14.88 0.20
CA LYS A 293 5.73 15.78 0.28
C LYS A 293 4.43 15.03 0.58
N PRO A 294 3.65 15.46 1.58
CA PRO A 294 2.35 14.86 1.88
C PRO A 294 1.27 15.34 0.89
N TYR A 295 0.30 14.47 0.62
CA TYR A 295 -0.91 14.76 -0.16
C TYR A 295 -2.13 14.09 0.48
N ALA A 296 -3.26 14.78 0.56
CA ALA A 296 -4.51 14.20 1.06
C ALA A 296 -5.09 13.15 0.10
N CYS A 297 -5.29 11.92 0.57
CA CYS A 297 -6.01 10.86 -0.14
C CYS A 297 -7.50 10.88 0.21
N HIS A 298 -7.84 10.84 1.51
CA HIS A 298 -9.21 10.94 2.00
C HIS A 298 -9.27 11.32 3.49
N MET A 299 -10.43 11.77 3.93
CA MET A 299 -10.80 11.89 5.34
C MET A 299 -12.08 11.10 5.61
N ALA A 300 -12.04 10.22 6.60
CA ALA A 300 -13.18 9.46 7.07
C ALA A 300 -13.64 10.00 8.43
N ILE A 301 -14.95 10.23 8.58
CA ILE A 301 -15.57 10.74 9.82
C ILE A 301 -16.57 9.72 10.35
N ALA A 302 -16.48 9.36 11.62
CA ALA A 302 -17.43 8.44 12.26
C ALA A 302 -17.63 8.73 13.75
N ASP A 303 -18.68 8.17 14.34
CA ASP A 303 -18.98 8.16 15.77
C ASP A 303 -18.25 7.03 16.53
N ARG A 304 -17.36 6.32 15.84
CA ARG A 304 -16.52 5.22 16.35
C ARG A 304 -15.06 5.49 16.01
N TRP A 305 -14.16 4.95 16.83
CA TRP A 305 -12.72 5.19 16.74
C TRP A 305 -11.98 4.25 15.77
N ASP A 306 -12.56 3.09 15.45
CA ASP A 306 -11.98 2.07 14.57
C ASP A 306 -12.42 2.31 13.11
N ILE A 307 -12.02 3.46 12.58
CA ILE A 307 -12.49 3.96 11.28
C ILE A 307 -11.72 3.32 10.12
N TRP A 308 -12.46 2.85 9.12
CA TRP A 308 -11.98 2.75 7.75
C TRP A 308 -12.97 3.47 6.82
N TYR A 309 -12.53 3.91 5.65
CA TYR A 309 -13.37 4.78 4.80
C TYR A 309 -14.75 4.17 4.46
N LEU A 310 -14.81 2.85 4.24
CA LEU A 310 -16.04 2.11 3.97
C LEU A 310 -17.04 2.00 5.15
N ASN A 311 -16.60 2.08 6.42
CA ASN A 311 -17.48 2.03 7.61
C ASN A 311 -17.84 3.42 8.14
N ALA A 312 -17.25 4.48 7.59
CA ALA A 312 -17.58 5.86 7.92
C ALA A 312 -18.89 6.34 7.27
N TYR A 313 -19.41 5.59 6.30
CA TYR A 313 -20.65 5.89 5.56
C TYR A 313 -20.66 7.30 4.94
N MET A 314 -19.48 7.75 4.45
CA MET A 314 -19.28 9.10 3.90
C MET A 314 -20.27 9.44 2.78
N ALA A 315 -20.59 8.47 1.91
CA ALA A 315 -21.51 8.65 0.79
C ALA A 315 -22.93 9.09 1.21
N PHE A 316 -23.33 8.79 2.46
CA PHE A 316 -24.67 9.01 2.98
C PHE A 316 -24.79 10.26 3.86
N SER A 317 -23.72 11.05 4.01
CA SER A 317 -23.73 12.28 4.81
C SER A 317 -23.16 13.45 4.00
N GLU A 318 -24.01 14.41 3.66
CA GLU A 318 -23.58 15.64 2.98
C GLU A 318 -22.61 16.45 3.85
N GLU A 319 -22.86 16.54 5.15
CA GLU A 319 -21.99 17.24 6.10
C GLU A 319 -20.58 16.66 6.15
N LYS A 320 -20.46 15.33 6.30
CA LYS A 320 -19.15 14.66 6.28
C LYS A 320 -18.41 14.88 4.96
N ARG A 321 -19.13 14.84 3.83
CA ARG A 321 -18.55 15.10 2.50
C ARG A 321 -18.13 16.56 2.34
N ALA A 322 -18.89 17.50 2.88
CA ALA A 322 -18.51 18.92 2.87
C ALA A 322 -17.24 19.16 3.69
N GLU A 323 -17.10 18.51 4.84
CA GLU A 323 -15.88 18.58 5.66
C GLU A 323 -14.67 17.96 4.92
N GLU A 324 -14.81 16.79 4.30
CA GLU A 324 -13.75 16.19 3.46
C GLU A 324 -13.37 17.08 2.28
N ALA A 325 -14.35 17.74 1.64
CA ALA A 325 -14.09 18.70 0.56
C ALA A 325 -13.23 19.88 1.04
N ILE A 326 -13.55 20.44 2.22
CA ILE A 326 -12.78 21.53 2.84
C ILE A 326 -11.36 21.05 3.17
N PHE A 327 -11.24 19.88 3.79
CA PHE A 327 -9.96 19.27 4.11
C PHE A 327 -9.07 19.13 2.86
N MET A 328 -9.60 18.57 1.76
CA MET A 328 -8.83 18.41 0.52
C MET A 328 -8.46 19.73 -0.14
N ARG A 329 -9.38 20.71 -0.13
CA ARG A 329 -9.15 22.03 -0.72
C ARG A 329 -8.05 22.79 0.02
N ASP A 330 -8.11 22.78 1.34
CA ASP A 330 -7.26 23.62 2.20
C ASP A 330 -6.05 22.85 2.74
N PHE A 331 -5.85 21.59 2.32
CA PHE A 331 -4.85 20.65 2.84
C PHE A 331 -3.46 21.27 3.00
N ASP A 332 -2.93 21.87 1.93
CA ASP A 332 -1.57 22.42 1.89
C ASP A 332 -1.38 23.58 2.89
N HIS A 333 -2.41 24.41 3.09
CA HIS A 333 -2.35 25.63 3.90
C HIS A 333 -2.88 25.46 5.33
N ALA A 334 -3.64 24.39 5.59
CA ALA A 334 -4.19 24.08 6.90
C ALA A 334 -3.52 22.85 7.51
N PHE A 335 -3.93 21.64 7.12
CA PHE A 335 -3.47 20.40 7.75
C PHE A 335 -1.96 20.16 7.59
N ALA A 336 -1.46 20.22 6.35
CA ALA A 336 -0.05 19.99 6.06
C ALA A 336 0.86 21.08 6.63
N ALA A 337 0.41 22.34 6.63
CA ALA A 337 1.14 23.45 7.23
C ALA A 337 1.26 23.31 8.76
N ARG A 338 0.14 23.01 9.43
CA ARG A 338 0.07 22.79 10.89
C ARG A 338 0.99 21.65 11.33
N HIS A 339 0.96 20.53 10.60
CA HIS A 339 1.75 19.33 10.91
C HIS A 339 3.10 19.27 10.19
N GLY A 340 3.53 20.36 9.55
CA GLY A 340 4.61 20.34 8.56
C GLY A 340 5.96 19.86 9.11
N ARG A 341 6.30 20.20 10.36
CA ARG A 341 7.54 19.71 11.00
C ARG A 341 7.48 18.19 11.25
N ALA A 342 6.36 17.70 11.78
CA ALA A 342 6.15 16.28 12.05
C ALA A 342 6.15 15.46 10.74
N LEU A 343 5.42 15.90 9.72
CA LEU A 343 5.35 15.25 8.41
C LEU A 343 6.72 15.20 7.72
N LYS A 344 7.47 16.30 7.75
CA LYS A 344 8.82 16.36 7.16
C LYS A 344 9.79 15.41 7.87
N GLU A 345 9.78 15.40 9.20
CA GLU A 345 10.67 14.54 9.97
C GLU A 345 10.29 13.06 9.84
N MET A 346 8.99 12.74 9.84
CA MET A 346 8.49 11.40 9.56
C MET A 346 8.96 10.92 8.19
N SER A 347 8.77 11.73 7.14
CA SER A 347 9.21 11.36 5.80
C SER A 347 10.72 11.13 5.73
N ARG A 348 11.51 11.98 6.41
CA ARG A 348 12.97 11.86 6.45
C ARG A 348 13.41 10.57 7.15
N ARG A 349 12.76 10.19 8.24
CA ARG A 349 13.11 8.98 9.03
C ARG A 349 12.63 7.69 8.38
N VAL A 350 11.46 7.69 7.74
CA VAL A 350 10.96 6.53 6.96
C VAL A 350 11.84 6.32 5.72
N GLY A 351 12.17 7.39 5.00
CA GLY A 351 13.14 7.38 3.90
C GLY A 351 12.67 6.74 2.60
N LEU A 352 11.38 6.42 2.48
CA LEU A 352 10.76 5.92 1.24
C LEU A 352 10.38 7.06 0.30
N ASP A 353 10.45 6.77 -1.00
CA ASP A 353 10.08 7.69 -2.08
C ASP A 353 8.55 7.81 -2.19
N TYR A 354 7.84 6.71 -1.98
CA TYR A 354 6.39 6.65 -1.95
C TYR A 354 5.91 5.74 -0.82
N PHE A 355 5.06 6.26 0.06
CA PHE A 355 4.35 5.47 1.07
C PHE A 355 3.09 6.19 1.53
N ILE A 356 2.20 5.47 2.20
CA ILE A 356 0.94 5.98 2.73
C ILE A 356 1.02 6.05 4.25
N VAL A 357 0.30 7.02 4.82
CA VAL A 357 0.17 7.18 6.27
C VAL A 357 -1.30 7.34 6.61
N ASP A 358 -1.77 6.51 7.55
CA ASP A 358 -3.06 6.67 8.19
C ASP A 358 -2.85 7.35 9.55
N CYS A 359 -3.52 8.49 9.75
CA CYS A 359 -3.31 9.36 10.89
C CYS A 359 -4.58 10.07 11.35
N ALA A 360 -4.49 10.75 12.48
CA ALA A 360 -5.50 11.62 13.05
C ALA A 360 -4.83 12.86 13.69
N GLU A 361 -5.65 13.75 14.23
CA GLU A 361 -5.20 14.77 15.16
C GLU A 361 -5.70 14.38 16.56
N ASN A 362 -4.79 14.24 17.53
CA ASN A 362 -5.18 13.93 18.91
C ASN A 362 -5.70 15.18 19.65
N GLN A 363 -6.15 14.99 20.90
CA GLN A 363 -6.70 16.09 21.72
C GLN A 363 -5.69 17.21 22.02
N ASP A 364 -4.39 16.91 21.95
CA ASP A 364 -3.31 17.87 22.15
C ASP A 364 -2.93 18.60 20.85
N GLY A 365 -3.58 18.28 19.72
CA GLY A 365 -3.34 18.86 18.41
C GLY A 365 -2.08 18.31 17.72
N GLU A 366 -1.57 17.16 18.17
CA GLU A 366 -0.45 16.46 17.56
C GLU A 366 -0.91 15.53 16.43
N LEU A 367 0.00 15.25 15.49
CA LEU A 367 -0.25 14.27 14.44
C LEU A 367 -0.16 12.86 15.04
N LEU A 368 -1.31 12.22 15.24
CA LEU A 368 -1.40 10.84 15.70
C LEU A 368 -1.23 9.88 14.52
N VAL A 369 -0.18 9.08 14.50
CA VAL A 369 0.07 8.08 13.44
C VAL A 369 -0.44 6.70 13.89
N PHE A 370 -1.31 6.09 13.08
CA PHE A 370 -1.82 4.73 13.32
C PHE A 370 -0.97 3.67 12.63
N GLU A 371 -0.59 3.95 11.39
CA GLU A 371 0.22 3.08 10.54
C GLU A 371 0.80 3.86 9.37
N ALA A 372 1.90 3.34 8.84
CA ALA A 372 2.42 3.69 7.53
C ALA A 372 2.58 2.38 6.75
N ASP A 373 2.27 2.40 5.47
CA ASP A 373 2.35 1.24 4.60
C ASP A 373 2.80 1.67 3.19
N ASN A 374 3.28 0.75 2.37
CA ASN A 374 3.52 1.02 0.96
C ASN A 374 2.38 0.53 0.07
N THR A 375 1.55 -0.41 0.54
CA THR A 375 0.56 -1.09 -0.29
C THR A 375 -0.87 -0.53 -0.25
N ALA A 376 -1.17 0.48 0.57
CA ALA A 376 -2.50 1.07 0.57
C ALA A 376 -2.84 1.69 -0.79
N VAL A 377 -4.10 1.47 -1.19
CA VAL A 377 -4.60 1.89 -2.49
C VAL A 377 -4.88 3.40 -2.49
N VAL A 378 -4.33 4.10 -3.48
CA VAL A 378 -4.73 5.45 -3.87
C VAL A 378 -5.30 5.38 -5.26
N HIS A 379 -6.57 5.75 -5.41
CA HIS A 379 -7.32 5.54 -6.64
C HIS A 379 -8.28 6.71 -6.90
N ASN A 380 -8.75 6.82 -8.14
CA ASN A 380 -9.76 7.78 -8.55
C ASN A 380 -11.03 7.07 -9.05
N MET A 381 -11.56 6.16 -8.24
CA MET A 381 -12.76 5.36 -8.57
C MET A 381 -14.02 5.86 -7.88
N ASP A 382 -13.90 6.69 -6.84
CA ASP A 382 -15.06 7.26 -6.16
C ASP A 382 -15.95 8.05 -7.14
N SER A 383 -17.27 7.83 -7.05
CA SER A 383 -18.23 8.44 -7.96
C SER A 383 -18.14 9.97 -7.91
N PRO A 384 -17.86 10.67 -9.03
CA PRO A 384 -17.80 12.13 -9.06
C PRO A 384 -19.17 12.78 -8.81
N ALA A 385 -20.27 12.04 -8.97
CA ALA A 385 -21.60 12.52 -8.62
C ALA A 385 -21.79 12.61 -7.09
N VAL A 386 -21.10 11.76 -6.32
CA VAL A 386 -21.17 11.70 -4.86
C VAL A 386 -20.03 12.49 -4.22
N PHE A 387 -18.83 12.44 -4.81
CA PHE A 387 -17.59 13.03 -4.31
C PHE A 387 -16.90 13.93 -5.36
N PRO A 388 -17.53 15.04 -5.79
CA PRO A 388 -17.04 15.85 -6.91
C PRO A 388 -15.65 16.47 -6.71
N TYR A 389 -15.21 16.61 -5.45
CA TYR A 389 -13.90 17.16 -5.09
C TYR A 389 -12.75 16.15 -5.15
N LYS A 390 -13.02 14.83 -5.17
CA LYS A 390 -11.97 13.81 -5.16
C LYS A 390 -11.20 13.71 -6.48
N PRO A 391 -11.83 13.72 -7.67
CA PRO A 391 -11.09 13.62 -8.92
C PRO A 391 -9.98 14.67 -9.12
N PRO A 392 -10.21 15.99 -8.90
CA PRO A 392 -9.12 16.96 -9.01
C PRO A 392 -8.04 16.74 -7.95
N GLN A 393 -8.38 16.27 -6.75
CA GLN A 393 -7.39 15.96 -5.71
C GLN A 393 -6.55 14.73 -6.08
N MET A 394 -7.15 13.63 -6.54
CA MET A 394 -6.40 12.41 -6.91
C MET A 394 -5.44 12.66 -8.06
N ARG A 395 -5.86 13.46 -9.06
CA ARG A 395 -4.97 13.88 -10.16
C ARG A 395 -3.74 14.65 -9.69
N LYS A 396 -3.80 15.39 -8.58
CA LYS A 396 -2.60 16.04 -8.01
C LYS A 396 -1.60 15.01 -7.51
N ILE A 397 -2.08 13.94 -6.87
CA ILE A 397 -1.23 12.85 -6.37
C ILE A 397 -0.61 12.08 -7.54
N PHE A 398 -1.40 11.75 -8.55
CA PHE A 398 -0.93 11.04 -9.74
C PHE A 398 0.12 11.87 -10.48
N ALA A 399 -0.13 13.17 -10.67
CA ALA A 399 0.85 14.07 -11.27
C ALA A 399 2.14 14.18 -10.44
N ALA A 400 2.05 14.20 -9.11
CA ALA A 400 3.22 14.22 -8.24
C ALA A 400 4.03 12.92 -8.35
N PHE A 401 3.37 11.77 -8.41
CA PHE A 401 4.02 10.47 -8.57
C PHE A 401 4.72 10.36 -9.92
N SER A 402 4.05 10.73 -11.02
CA SER A 402 4.66 10.76 -12.36
C SER A 402 5.84 11.75 -12.45
N ALA A 403 5.74 12.90 -11.79
CA ALA A 403 6.83 13.88 -11.73
C ALA A 403 8.04 13.37 -10.91
N MET A 404 7.80 12.63 -9.82
CA MET A 404 8.85 11.95 -9.06
C MET A 404 9.60 10.94 -9.94
N LEU A 405 8.88 10.04 -10.60
CA LEU A 405 9.46 9.06 -11.52
C LEU A 405 10.31 9.72 -12.61
N SER A 406 9.76 10.76 -13.26
CA SER A 406 10.43 11.52 -14.31
C SER A 406 11.73 12.19 -13.84
N ARG A 407 11.76 12.71 -12.61
CA ARG A 407 12.97 13.32 -12.05
C ARG A 407 14.07 12.30 -11.78
N TYR A 408 13.70 11.16 -11.21
CA TYR A 408 14.67 10.10 -10.91
C TYR A 408 15.27 9.53 -12.20
N ALA A 409 14.44 9.24 -13.21
CA ALA A 409 14.92 8.78 -14.51
C ALA A 409 15.98 9.70 -15.12
N ARG A 410 15.73 11.02 -15.16
CA ARG A 410 16.70 12.02 -15.66
C ARG A 410 17.99 12.09 -14.84
N ALA A 411 17.89 11.93 -13.52
CA ALA A 411 19.06 11.91 -12.65
C ALA A 411 19.92 10.65 -12.89
N GLY A 412 19.30 9.52 -13.19
CA GLY A 412 19.97 8.27 -13.54
C GLY A 412 20.75 8.37 -14.86
N GLU A 413 20.20 9.04 -15.87
CA GLU A 413 20.89 9.29 -17.15
C GLU A 413 22.19 10.09 -16.97
N GLY A 414 22.18 11.10 -16.09
CA GLY A 414 23.34 11.95 -15.83
C GLY A 414 24.44 11.32 -14.98
N SER A 415 24.16 10.19 -14.29
CA SER A 415 25.15 9.46 -13.50
C SER A 415 25.75 8.25 -14.23
N ALA A 416 25.17 7.87 -15.37
CA ALA A 416 25.62 6.76 -16.23
C ALA A 416 26.41 7.23 -17.48
N ALA A 417 26.50 8.54 -17.70
CA ALA A 417 27.35 9.20 -18.69
C ALA A 417 28.65 9.71 -18.04
#